data_AF-A0A7C6Y015-F1
#
_entry.id   AF-A0A7C6Y015-F1
#
_cell.length_a   1.000
_cell.length_b   1.000
_cell.length_c   1.000
_cell.angle_alpha   90.00
_cell.angle_beta   90.00
_cell.angle_gamma   90.00
#
_symmetry.space_group_name_H-M   'P 1'
#
loop_
_entity.id
_entity.type
_entity.pdbx_description
1 polymer ?
#
loop_
_entity_poly.entity_id
_entity_poly.type
_entity_poly.pdbx_seq_one_letter_code
_entity_poly.pdbx_strand_id
1 'polypeptide(L)' 'MREQIAKAWYIARKDMRTYYLKPPLISWGMLFPAVMILAFYLRDPGDIRAAAPGLIGM' A
#
# COMPACT_ATOMS: atom_id res chain seq x y z
N MET A 1 -15.47 3.83 -28.04
CA MET A 1 -15.54 3.60 -26.57
C MET A 1 -14.96 2.25 -26.14
N ARG A 2 -15.55 1.09 -26.53
CA ARG A 2 -15.10 -0.24 -26.07
C ARG A 2 -13.62 -0.53 -26.38
N GLU A 3 -13.16 -0.20 -27.58
CA GLU A 3 -11.76 -0.40 -27.96
C GLU A 3 -10.76 0.46 -27.16
N GLN A 4 -11.15 1.68 -26.79
CA GLN A 4 -10.32 2.56 -25.99
C GLN A 4 -10.16 2.02 -24.56
N ILE A 5 -11.25 1.49 -23.99
CA ILE A 5 -11.20 0.83 -22.67
C ILE A 5 -10.32 -0.42 -22.72
N ALA A 6 -10.44 -1.23 -23.78
CA ALA A 6 -9.58 -2.39 -23.96
C ALA A 6 -8.09 -1.99 -24.03
N LYS A 7 -7.75 -0.98 -24.82
CA LYS A 7 -6.38 -0.43 -24.92
C LYS A 7 -5.87 0.08 -23.57
N ALA A 8 -6.68 0.86 -22.84
CA ALA A 8 -6.33 1.37 -21.52
C ALA A 8 -6.06 0.22 -20.52
N TRP A 9 -6.88 -0.83 -20.55
CA TRP A 9 -6.67 -2.02 -19.73
C TRP A 9 -5.34 -2.72 -20.02
N TYR A 10 -4.97 -2.89 -21.29
CA TYR A 10 -3.69 -3.51 -21.64
C TYR A 10 -2.49 -2.69 -21.15
N ILE A 11 -2.56 -1.35 -21.24
CA ILE A 11 -1.52 -0.45 -20.71
C ILE A 11 -1.45 -0.58 -19.19
N ALA A 12 -2.57 -0.47 -18.48
CA ALA A 12 -2.62 -0.60 -17.03
C ALA A 12 -2.06 -1.95 -16.56
N ARG A 13 -2.43 -3.05 -17.22
CA ARG A 13 -1.90 -4.38 -16.92
C ARG A 13 -0.39 -4.48 -17.11
N LYS A 14 0.13 -3.90 -18.19
CA LYS A 14 1.58 -3.83 -18.45
C LYS A 14 2.27 -3.07 -17.33
N ASP A 15 1.78 -1.88 -17.00
CA ASP A 15 2.42 -1.00 -16.02
C ASP A 15 2.37 -1.59 -14.61
N MET A 16 1.26 -2.23 -14.22
CA MET A 16 1.18 -2.98 -12.97
C MET A 16 2.29 -4.02 -12.86
N ARG A 17 2.52 -4.81 -13.91
CA ARG A 17 3.58 -5.83 -13.93
C ARG A 17 4.98 -5.22 -13.89
N THR A 18 5.22 -4.15 -14.66
CA THR A 18 6.55 -3.55 -14.78
C THR A 18 6.94 -2.73 -13.56
N TYR A 19 5.98 -2.03 -12.94
CA TYR A 19 6.28 -1.01 -11.92
C TYR A 19 5.79 -1.38 -10.53
N TYR A 20 4.67 -2.08 -10.37
CA TYR A 20 4.04 -2.26 -9.05
C TYR A 20 4.19 -3.68 -8.51
N LEU A 21 4.16 -4.69 -9.38
CA LEU A 21 4.20 -6.11 -8.98
C LEU A 21 5.62 -6.65 -8.80
N LYS A 22 6.59 -5.79 -8.48
CA LYS A 22 7.94 -6.23 -8.12
C LYS A 22 7.92 -6.75 -6.68
N PRO A 23 8.51 -7.93 -6.39
CA PRO A 23 8.51 -8.49 -5.04
C PRO A 23 8.95 -7.49 -3.95
N PRO A 24 10.00 -6.67 -4.14
CA PRO A 24 10.38 -5.68 -3.13
C PRO A 24 9.32 -4.62 -2.87
N LEU A 25 8.60 -4.15 -3.89
CA LEU A 25 7.60 -3.09 -3.74
C LEU A 25 6.34 -3.61 -3.02
N ILE A 26 5.94 -4.83 -3.34
CA ILE A 26 4.84 -5.52 -2.65
C ILE A 26 5.23 -5.76 -1.18
N SER A 27 6.41 -6.32 -0.94
CA SER A 27 6.86 -6.66 0.41
C SER A 27 7.07 -5.42 1.27
N TRP A 28 7.82 -4.41 0.79
CA TRP A 28 8.06 -3.18 1.55
C TRP A 28 6.79 -2.36 1.74
N GLY A 29 5.92 -2.30 0.72
CA GLY A 29 4.64 -1.61 0.78
C GLY A 29 3.68 -2.19 1.83
N MET A 30 3.80 -3.46 2.17
CA MET A 30 3.02 -4.09 3.26
C MET A 30 3.76 -4.10 4.60
N LEU A 31 5.06 -4.40 4.59
CA LEU A 31 5.85 -4.59 5.79
C LEU A 31 6.04 -3.27 6.55
N PHE A 32 6.27 -2.17 5.84
CA PHE A 32 6.40 -0.86 6.46
C PHE A 32 5.17 -0.44 7.28
N PRO A 33 3.95 -0.36 6.70
CA PRO A 33 2.77 0.01 7.47
C PRO A 33 2.45 -1.01 8.56
N ALA A 34 2.67 -2.31 8.33
CA ALA A 34 2.46 -3.32 9.36
C ALA A 34 3.38 -3.13 10.57
N VAL A 35 4.67 -2.87 10.35
CA VAL A 35 5.64 -2.60 11.42
C VAL A 35 5.30 -1.30 12.15
N MET A 36 4.88 -0.25 11.43
CA MET A 36 4.46 1.00 12.05
C MET A 36 3.24 0.82 12.95
N ILE A 37 2.20 0.14 12.45
CA ILE A 37 1.00 -0.20 13.25
C ILE A 37 1.40 -0.98 14.50
N LEU A 38 2.27 -1.99 14.37
CA LEU A 38 2.74 -2.78 15.49
C LEU A 38 3.53 -1.93 16.50
N ALA A 39 4.40 -1.03 16.04
CA ALA A 39 5.17 -0.15 16.90
C ALA A 39 4.27 0.79 17.73
N PHE A 40 3.23 1.37 17.12
CA PHE A 40 2.25 2.18 17.84
C PHE A 40 1.37 1.36 18.79
N TYR A 41 0.94 0.17 18.37
CA TYR A 41 0.19 -0.74 19.24
C TYR A 41 0.99 -1.17 20.47
N LEU A 42 2.27 -1.50 20.31
CA LEU A 42 3.13 -1.87 21.44
C LEU A 42 3.39 -0.70 22.39
N ARG A 43 3.30 0.54 21.91
CA ARG A 43 3.42 1.74 22.72
C ARG A 43 2.17 2.03 23.56
N ASP A 44 0.98 1.82 23.00
CA ASP A 44 -0.30 1.95 23.71
C ASP A 44 -1.32 0.92 23.17
N PRO A 45 -1.41 -0.26 23.80
CA PRO A 45 -2.30 -1.33 23.33
C PRO A 45 -3.80 -0.99 23.51
N GLY A 46 -4.14 -0.01 24.34
CA GLY A 46 -5.50 0.33 24.71
C GLY A 46 -6.18 1.32 23.76
N ASP A 47 -5.39 2.12 23.04
CA ASP A 47 -5.92 3.12 22.11
C ASP A 47 -5.18 3.14 20.76
N ILE A 48 -5.47 2.14 19.93
CA ILE A 48 -5.00 2.09 18.53
C ILE A 48 -5.49 3.31 17.71
N ARG A 49 -6.55 4.02 18.12
CA ARG A 49 -7.05 5.20 17.38
C ARG A 49 -6.09 6.38 17.55
N ALA A 50 -5.37 6.45 18.66
CA ALA A 50 -4.27 7.40 18.85
C ALA A 50 -3.10 7.18 17.87
N ALA A 51 -3.02 6.02 17.20
CA ALA A 51 -2.02 5.76 16.16
C ALA A 51 -2.38 6.40 14.81
N ALA A 52 -3.65 6.76 14.57
CA ALA A 52 -4.11 7.27 13.28
C ALA A 52 -3.37 8.54 12.81
N PRO A 53 -3.11 9.56 13.66
CA PRO A 53 -2.32 10.72 13.26
C PRO A 53 -0.88 10.34 12.86
N GLY A 54 -0.26 9.38 13.56
CA GLY A 54 1.08 8.89 13.28
C GLY A 54 1.18 8.05 12.01
N LEU A 55 0.08 7.44 11.57
CA LEU A 55 -0.02 6.67 10.32
C LEU A 55 -0.44 7.55 9.12
N ILE A 56 -1.23 8.61 9.35
CA ILE A 56 -1.70 9.55 8.32
C ILE A 56 -0.66 10.64 8.03
N GLY A 57 0.18 10.98 9.00
CA GLY A 57 1.22 12.01 8.85
C GLY A 57 2.50 11.54 8.15
N MET A 58 2.61 10.27 7.77
CA MET A 58 3.68 9.71 6.94
C MET A 58 3.31 9.78 5.47
#